data_AF-A0AAU6BH27-F1
#
_entry.id   AF-A0AAU6BH27-F1
#
_cell.length_a   1.000
_cell.length_b   1.000
_cell.length_c   1.000
_cell.angle_alpha   90.00
_cell.angle_beta   90.00
_cell.angle_gamma   90.00
#
_symmetry.space_group_name_H-M   'P 1'
#
loop_
_entity.id
_entity.type
_entity.pdbx_description
1 polymer ?
#
loop_
_entity_poly.entity_id
_entity_poly.type
_entity_poly.pdbx_seq_one_letter_code
_entity_poly.pdbx_strand_id
1 'polypeptide(L)'
;MDLRELDPAELKRIPEGDVSSRDIKWLAEVDIDRAALEERWGSAETTCDSLAEWLCFAFSPADGEAFLLLREVEHPPTPQFGLSVTSGLFSASAAERIVEALGIAGTRVTQVNADAAS
;
A
#
# COMPACT_ATOMS: atom_id res chain seq x y z
N MET A 1 14.40 1.92 -12.79
CA MET A 1 13.41 0.84 -12.79
C MET A 1 12.28 1.28 -13.70
N ASP A 2 11.90 0.47 -14.68
CA ASP A 2 10.69 0.74 -15.47
C ASP A 2 9.51 0.31 -14.60
N LEU A 3 8.63 1.25 -14.21
CA LEU A 3 7.42 0.98 -13.43
C LEU A 3 6.49 -0.06 -14.10
N ARG A 4 6.79 -0.44 -15.34
CA ARG A 4 6.10 -1.41 -16.19
C ARG A 4 6.33 -2.87 -15.78
N GLU A 5 7.28 -3.15 -14.89
CA GLU A 5 7.72 -4.51 -14.54
C GLU A 5 7.67 -4.76 -13.03
N LEU A 6 6.63 -4.29 -12.33
CA LEU A 6 6.42 -4.70 -10.95
C LEU A 6 6.14 -6.21 -10.91
N ASP A 7 7.17 -7.00 -10.67
CA ASP A 7 7.06 -8.45 -10.60
C ASP A 7 6.58 -8.85 -9.20
N PRO A 8 5.45 -9.58 -9.07
CA PRO A 8 4.93 -10.03 -7.77
C PRO A 8 5.94 -10.86 -6.98
N ALA A 9 6.91 -11.49 -7.65
CA ALA A 9 7.98 -12.26 -7.02
C ALA A 9 9.08 -11.39 -6.39
N GLU A 10 9.23 -10.14 -6.83
CA GLU A 10 10.26 -9.21 -6.33
C GLU A 10 9.76 -8.30 -5.20
N LEU A 11 8.44 -8.27 -4.98
CA LEU A 11 7.83 -7.50 -3.90
C LEU A 11 8.24 -8.06 -2.54
N LYS A 12 8.86 -7.19 -1.71
CA LYS A 12 9.33 -7.56 -0.37
C LYS A 12 8.51 -6.84 0.69
N ARG A 13 8.09 -7.57 1.72
CA ARG A 13 7.63 -6.96 2.97
C ARG A 13 8.85 -6.35 3.69
N ILE A 14 8.74 -5.09 4.08
CA ILE A 14 9.75 -4.36 4.84
C ILE A 14 9.12 -3.79 6.12
N PRO A 15 9.86 -3.52 7.21
CA PRO A 15 9.31 -2.80 8.35
C PRO A 15 8.73 -1.43 7.95
N GLU A 16 7.65 -0.99 8.60
CA GLU A 16 7.10 0.35 8.33
C GLU A 16 8.13 1.45 8.60
N GLY A 17 8.92 1.31 9.66
CA GLY A 17 9.95 2.29 10.03
C GLY A 17 11.09 2.44 9.01
N ASP A 18 11.20 1.53 8.02
CA ASP A 18 12.15 1.66 6.92
C ASP A 18 11.61 2.55 5.78
N VAL A 19 10.32 2.93 5.82
CA VAL A 19 9.70 3.84 4.85
C VAL A 19 9.83 5.29 5.32
N SER A 20 10.46 6.13 4.50
CA SER A 20 10.54 7.58 4.78
C SER A 20 9.15 8.22 4.72
N SER A 21 8.60 8.58 5.88
CA SER A 21 7.31 9.27 5.98
C SER A 21 7.26 10.65 5.30
N ARG A 22 8.41 11.23 4.95
CA ARG A 22 8.49 12.51 4.22
C ARG A 22 8.22 12.39 2.73
N ASP A 23 8.34 11.18 2.18
CA ASP A 23 8.31 10.94 0.75
C ASP A 23 7.06 10.19 0.28
N ILE A 24 6.18 9.82 1.22
CA ILE A 24 4.94 9.09 0.95
C ILE A 24 3.78 10.04 0.64
N LYS A 25 2.95 9.64 -0.32
CA LYS A 25 1.73 10.33 -0.74
C LYS A 25 0.59 9.33 -0.85
N TRP A 26 -0.59 9.72 -0.38
CA TRP A 26 -1.79 8.91 -0.57
C TRP A 26 -2.14 8.83 -2.05
N LEU A 27 -2.12 7.61 -2.59
CA LEU A 27 -2.35 7.31 -4.00
C LEU A 27 -3.78 6.83 -4.27
N ALA A 28 -4.31 5.93 -3.43
CA ALA A 28 -5.55 5.24 -3.74
C ALA A 28 -6.23 4.65 -2.49
N GLU A 29 -7.49 4.29 -2.63
CA GLU A 29 -8.17 3.33 -1.74
C GLU A 29 -8.27 1.98 -2.42
N VAL A 30 -8.05 0.92 -1.64
CA VAL A 30 -8.02 -0.46 -2.11
C VAL A 30 -8.94 -1.29 -1.24
N ASP A 31 -9.88 -1.99 -1.87
CA ASP A 31 -10.65 -3.04 -1.22
C ASP A 31 -9.82 -4.32 -1.25
N ILE A 32 -9.34 -4.75 -0.08
CA ILE A 32 -8.51 -5.95 0.07
C ILE A 32 -8.90 -6.70 1.34
N ASP A 33 -8.97 -8.03 1.23
CA ASP A 33 -9.23 -8.88 2.38
C ASP A 33 -8.02 -8.91 3.32
N ARG A 34 -8.22 -8.43 4.56
CA ARG A 34 -7.16 -8.39 5.57
C ARG A 34 -6.63 -9.77 5.91
N ALA A 35 -7.50 -10.77 6.06
CA ALA A 35 -7.08 -12.10 6.49
C ALA A 35 -6.20 -12.76 5.42
N ALA A 36 -6.54 -12.61 4.14
CA ALA A 36 -5.75 -13.06 3.02
C ALA A 36 -4.41 -12.30 2.92
N LEU A 37 -4.42 -10.99 3.18
CA LEU A 37 -3.20 -10.18 3.24
C LEU A 37 -2.26 -10.67 4.35
N GLU A 38 -2.79 -10.93 5.55
CA GLU A 38 -2.02 -11.44 6.70
C GLU A 38 -1.52 -12.87 6.47
N GLU A 39 -2.33 -13.73 5.84
CA GLU A 39 -1.94 -15.11 5.51
C GLU A 39 -0.76 -15.13 4.54
N ARG A 40 -0.76 -14.26 3.54
CA ARG A 40 0.29 -14.22 2.51
C ARG A 40 1.54 -13.48 2.95
N TRP A 41 1.38 -12.35 3.63
CA TRP A 41 2.47 -11.39 3.88
C TRP A 41 2.85 -11.24 5.36
N GLY A 42 2.21 -12.02 6.24
CA GLY A 42 2.41 -11.96 7.69
C GLY A 42 1.55 -10.87 8.34
N SER A 43 1.57 -10.81 9.67
CA SER A 43 0.73 -9.88 10.44
C SER A 43 1.00 -8.41 10.11
N ALA A 44 -0.06 -7.61 10.13
CA ALA A 44 0.06 -6.16 10.05
C ALA A 44 0.92 -5.61 11.20
N GLU A 45 1.68 -4.55 10.94
CA GLU A 45 2.29 -3.74 11.99
C GLU A 45 1.24 -2.76 12.52
N THR A 46 1.20 -2.56 13.83
CA THR A 46 0.37 -1.50 14.42
C THR A 46 1.24 -0.26 14.62
N THR A 47 0.86 0.83 13.98
CA THR A 47 1.51 2.13 14.11
C THR A 47 0.53 3.14 14.69
N CYS A 48 1.03 4.13 15.40
CA CYS A 48 0.18 5.15 16.03
C CYS A 48 0.75 6.52 15.67
N ASP A 49 -0.10 7.38 15.11
CA ASP A 49 0.22 8.78 14.92
C ASP A 49 -0.70 9.67 15.79
N SER A 50 -0.58 10.99 15.65
CA SER A 50 -1.42 11.93 16.42
C SER A 50 -2.90 11.89 16.04
N LEU A 51 -3.28 11.16 14.99
CA LEU A 51 -4.64 11.09 14.47
C LEU A 51 -5.33 9.79 14.88
N ALA A 52 -4.65 8.64 14.75
CA ALA A 52 -5.22 7.34 15.05
C ALA A 52 -4.17 6.22 15.22
N GLU A 53 -4.67 5.04 15.58
CA GLU A 53 -3.96 3.78 15.43
C GLU A 53 -4.24 3.16 14.06
N TRP A 54 -3.18 2.75 13.36
CA TRP A 54 -3.20 2.26 11.99
C TRP A 54 -2.59 0.87 11.89
N LEU A 55 -3.30 -0.03 11.23
CA LEU A 55 -2.74 -1.26 10.69
C LEU A 55 -1.96 -0.92 9.43
N CYS A 56 -0.70 -1.35 9.40
CA CYS A 56 0.23 -1.02 8.34
C CYS A 56 0.83 -2.27 7.71
N PHE A 57 0.86 -2.29 6.38
CA PHE A 57 1.69 -3.17 5.59
C PHE A 57 2.59 -2.34 4.67
N ALA A 58 3.88 -2.33 4.97
CA ALA A 58 4.92 -1.69 4.18
C ALA A 58 5.62 -2.69 3.25
N PHE A 59 5.77 -2.31 1.99
CA PHE A 59 6.44 -3.11 0.99
C PHE A 59 7.43 -2.27 0.20
N SER A 60 8.50 -2.93 -0.25
CA SER A 60 9.47 -2.35 -1.18
C SER A 60 9.45 -3.18 -2.47
N PRO A 61 8.97 -2.60 -3.59
CA PRO A 61 9.10 -3.22 -4.89
C PRO A 61 10.52 -3.10 -5.46
N ALA A 62 11.28 -2.09 -5.05
CA ALA A 62 12.68 -1.90 -5.43
C ALA A 62 13.41 -0.95 -4.48
N ASP A 63 14.74 -0.92 -4.61
CA ASP A 63 15.61 -0.09 -3.80
C ASP A 63 15.23 1.39 -3.91
N GLY A 64 14.91 2.00 -2.77
CA GLY A 64 14.49 3.41 -2.67
C GLY A 64 13.01 3.67 -2.98
N GLU A 65 12.23 2.65 -3.36
CA GLU A 65 10.78 2.75 -3.55
C GLU A 65 10.04 1.91 -2.50
N ALA A 66 8.93 2.47 -2.01
CA ALA A 66 8.11 1.80 -1.03
C ALA A 66 6.64 2.21 -1.15
N PHE A 67 5.76 1.33 -0.69
CA PHE A 67 4.36 1.66 -0.48
C PHE A 67 3.84 1.05 0.83
N LEU A 68 2.77 1.66 1.32
CA LEU A 68 2.12 1.37 2.58
C LEU A 68 0.63 1.13 2.31
N LEU A 69 0.10 0.03 2.83
CA LEU A 69 -1.33 -0.16 3.01
C LEU A 69 -1.67 0.18 4.45
N LEU A 70 -2.50 1.21 4.62
CA LEU A 70 -2.89 1.76 5.91
C LEU A 70 -4.37 1.55 6.12
N ARG A 71 -4.75 1.06 7.30
CA ARG A 71 -6.16 0.98 7.70
C ARG A 71 -6.30 1.40 9.15
N GLU A 72 -7.17 2.36 9.39
CA GLU A 72 -7.48 2.81 10.75
C GLU A 72 -8.12 1.68 11.58
N VAL A 73 -7.69 1.52 12.84
CA VAL A 73 -8.16 0.48 13.75
C VAL A 73 -9.52 0.83 14.36
N GLU A 74 -9.69 2.08 14.82
CA GLU A 74 -10.86 2.48 15.62
C GLU A 74 -12.08 2.83 14.77
N HIS A 75 -11.90 3.64 13.72
CA HIS A 75 -12.96 3.97 12.76
C HIS A 75 -12.57 3.54 11.35
N PRO A 76 -12.51 2.23 11.07
CA PRO A 76 -12.09 1.77 9.76
C PRO A 76 -13.02 2.38 8.71
N PRO A 77 -12.49 3.13 7.72
CA PRO A 77 -13.28 3.42 6.54
C PRO A 77 -13.75 2.08 6.00
N THR A 78 -15.04 1.97 5.67
CA THR A 78 -15.67 0.78 5.06
C THR A 78 -14.68 0.05 4.15
N PRO A 79 -14.65 -1.29 4.18
CA PRO A 79 -13.49 -2.19 4.34
C PRO A 79 -12.24 -1.91 3.47
N GLN A 80 -11.74 -0.69 3.44
CA GLN A 80 -10.73 -0.25 2.47
C GLN A 80 -9.43 0.12 3.18
N PHE A 81 -8.32 -0.26 2.56
CA PHE A 81 -6.99 0.20 2.93
C PHE A 81 -6.64 1.42 2.08
N GLY A 82 -6.08 2.45 2.70
CA GLY A 82 -5.41 3.53 2.01
C GLY A 82 -4.05 3.06 1.50
N LEU A 83 -3.83 3.15 0.20
CA LEU A 83 -2.55 2.93 -0.45
C LEU A 83 -1.78 4.25 -0.50
N SER A 84 -0.66 4.32 0.22
CA SER A 84 0.29 5.44 0.14
C SER A 84 1.61 4.97 -0.46
N VAL A 85 2.23 5.78 -1.29
CA VAL A 85 3.40 5.38 -2.06
C VAL A 85 4.47 6.45 -2.05
N THR A 86 5.74 6.08 -2.22
CA THR A 86 6.81 7.02 -2.50
C THR A 86 6.60 7.74 -3.83
N SER A 87 7.11 8.96 -3.97
CA SER A 87 6.89 9.80 -5.17
C SER A 87 7.19 9.12 -6.52
N GLY A 88 8.15 8.19 -6.59
CA GLY A 88 8.44 7.41 -7.82
C GLY A 88 7.30 6.51 -8.29
N LEU A 89 6.44 6.08 -7.36
CA LEU A 89 5.29 5.20 -7.59
C LEU A 89 3.97 5.98 -7.68
N PHE A 90 3.99 7.32 -7.61
CA PHE A 90 2.77 8.14 -7.56
C PHE A 90 2.13 8.30 -8.95
N SER A 91 1.38 7.28 -9.38
CA SER A 91 0.59 7.31 -10.62
C SER A 91 -0.60 6.36 -10.54
N ALA A 92 -1.69 6.67 -11.26
CA ALA A 92 -2.87 5.80 -11.32
C ALA A 92 -2.52 4.37 -11.78
N SER A 93 -1.62 4.23 -12.75
CA SER A 93 -1.18 2.92 -13.25
C SER A 93 -0.39 2.10 -12.23
N ALA A 94 0.27 2.76 -11.27
CA ALA A 94 0.98 2.07 -10.21
C ALA A 94 0.02 1.46 -9.19
N ALA A 95 -1.14 2.07 -8.94
CA ALA A 95 -2.13 1.53 -7.99
C ALA A 95 -2.62 0.14 -8.41
N GLU A 96 -3.02 -0.02 -9.68
CA GLU A 96 -3.45 -1.31 -10.24
C GLU A 96 -2.33 -2.35 -10.17
N ARG A 97 -1.11 -1.98 -10.57
CA ARG A 97 0.04 -2.90 -10.54
C ARG A 97 0.42 -3.33 -9.14
N ILE A 98 0.35 -2.42 -8.17
CA ILE A 98 0.60 -2.74 -6.76
C ILE A 98 -0.45 -3.76 -6.29
N VAL A 99 -1.72 -3.54 -6.61
CA VAL A 99 -2.81 -4.47 -6.28
C VAL A 99 -2.59 -5.85 -6.90
N GLU A 100 -2.18 -5.92 -8.16
CA GLU A 100 -1.84 -7.18 -8.83
C GLU A 100 -0.64 -7.86 -8.15
N ALA A 101 0.41 -7.08 -7.80
CA ALA A 101 1.63 -7.58 -7.18
C ALA A 101 1.40 -8.17 -5.77
N LEU A 102 0.42 -7.66 -5.03
CA LEU A 102 0.03 -8.22 -3.73
C LEU A 102 -0.45 -9.67 -3.85
N GLY A 103 -0.96 -10.08 -5.01
CA GLY A 103 -1.36 -11.46 -5.28
C GLY A 103 -2.53 -11.95 -4.42
N ILE A 104 -3.42 -11.03 -4.00
CA ILE A 104 -4.60 -11.34 -3.19
C ILE A 104 -5.84 -11.31 -4.08
N ALA A 105 -6.55 -12.43 -4.16
CA ALA A 105 -7.75 -12.56 -4.98
C ALA A 105 -8.86 -11.61 -4.52
N GLY A 106 -9.54 -10.97 -5.49
CA GLY A 106 -10.64 -10.03 -5.21
C GLY A 106 -10.19 -8.62 -4.82
N THR A 107 -8.89 -8.38 -4.73
CA THR A 107 -8.36 -7.04 -4.49
C THR A 107 -8.68 -6.11 -5.64
N ARG A 108 -9.15 -4.90 -5.35
CA ARG A 108 -9.41 -3.88 -6.37
C ARG A 108 -9.14 -2.47 -5.85
N VAL A 109 -8.67 -1.60 -6.73
CA VAL A 109 -8.63 -0.16 -6.47
C VAL A 109 -10.06 0.38 -6.54
N THR A 110 -10.49 1.07 -5.49
CA THR A 110 -11.84 1.66 -5.39
C THR A 110 -11.84 3.15 -5.69
N GLN A 111 -10.74 3.83 -5.40
CA GLN A 111 -10.54 5.25 -5.66
C GLN A 111 -9.07 5.50 -5.95
N VAL A 112 -8.77 6.42 -6.87
CA VAL A 112 -7.42 6.93 -7.11
C VAL A 112 -7.43 8.41 -6.82
N ASN A 113 -6.35 8.90 -6.22
CA ASN A 113 -6.11 10.31 -6.01
C ASN A 113 -6.15 11.05 -7.37
N ALA A 114 -6.94 12.11 -7.45
CA ALA A 114 -7.09 12.91 -8.67
C ALA A 114 -5.74 13.48 -9.17
N ASP A 115 -4.83 13.82 -8.26
CA ASP A 115 -3.49 14.31 -8.60
C ASP A 115 -2.61 13.24 -9.25
N ALA A 116 -2.91 11.96 -9.03
CA ALA A 116 -2.22 10.82 -9.65
C ALA A 116 -2.85 10.38 -10.99
N ALA A 117 -4.03 10.92 -11.32
CA ALA A 117 -4.75 10.66 -12.56
C ALA A 117 -4.43 11.70 -13.67
N SER A 118 -3.56 12.67 -13.37
CA SER A 118 -3.23 13.83 -14.22
C SER A 118 -1.98 13.61 -15.07
#